data_AF-A0A7V0TU16-F1
#
_entry.id   AF-A0A7V0TU16-F1
#
_cell.length_a   1.000
_cell.length_b   1.000
_cell.length_c   1.000
_cell.angle_alpha   90.00
_cell.angle_beta   90.00
_cell.angle_gamma   90.00
#
_symmetry.space_group_name_H-M   'P 1'
#
loop_
_entity.id
_entity.type
_entity.pdbx_description
1 polymer ?
#
loop_
_entity_poly.entity_id
_entity_poly.type
_entity_poly.pdbx_seq_one_letter_code
_entity_poly.pdbx_strand_id
1 'polypeptide(L)'
;MRKIGQQKKFMDIIKQTDKIYSQIRKKAPEAAAYILTNAHRKRVLMKLNAREMYHLARLRADAHAQWDIRNLTESMLKKARELMPLTLTLACGKDSFESLYQKTLGAEGRQGKS
;
A
#
# COMPACT_ATOMS: atom_id res chain seq x y z
N MET A 1 -8.89 9.90 13.18
CA MET A 1 -9.54 9.12 14.26
C MET A 1 -9.06 9.52 15.65
N ARG A 2 -7.80 9.24 16.06
CA ARG A 2 -7.28 9.68 17.38
C ARG A 2 -7.31 11.20 17.57
N LYS A 3 -6.84 11.94 16.56
CA LYS A 3 -6.78 13.42 16.57
C LYS A 3 -8.15 14.12 16.63
N ILE A 4 -9.25 13.41 16.39
CA ILE A 4 -10.62 13.97 16.37
C ILE A 4 -11.53 13.30 17.41
N GLY A 5 -10.98 12.56 18.38
CA GLY A 5 -11.72 11.94 19.48
C GLY A 5 -12.65 10.77 19.12
N GLN A 6 -12.84 10.43 17.83
CA GLN A 6 -13.81 9.42 17.40
C GLN A 6 -13.33 7.96 17.53
N GLN A 7 -12.15 7.71 18.10
CA GLN A 7 -11.60 6.36 18.20
C GLN A 7 -12.52 5.42 19.00
N LYS A 8 -13.13 5.89 20.08
CA LYS A 8 -14.02 5.08 20.92
C LYS A 8 -15.22 4.57 20.13
N LYS A 9 -15.98 5.49 19.49
CA LYS A 9 -17.15 5.16 18.67
C LYS A 9 -16.79 4.20 17.54
N PHE A 10 -15.66 4.42 16.87
CA PHE A 10 -15.16 3.50 15.84
C PHE A 10 -14.92 2.09 16.40
N MET A 11 -14.20 1.98 17.52
CA MET A 11 -13.91 0.68 18.14
C MET A 11 -15.17 -0.02 18.66
N ASP A 12 -16.15 0.74 19.15
CA ASP A 12 -17.43 0.18 19.60
C ASP A 12 -18.21 -0.46 18.43
N ILE A 13 -18.21 0.20 17.26
CA ILE A 13 -18.79 -0.37 16.03
C ILE A 13 -18.05 -1.65 15.62
N ILE A 14 -16.71 -1.66 15.63
CA ILE A 14 -15.92 -2.86 15.30
C ILE A 14 -16.28 -4.02 16.25
N LYS A 15 -16.34 -3.78 17.56
CA LYS A 15 -16.72 -4.80 18.54
C LYS A 15 -18.14 -5.34 18.30
N GLN A 16 -19.08 -4.47 17.95
CA GLN A 16 -20.43 -4.88 17.61
C GLN A 16 -20.46 -5.74 16.34
N THR A 17 -19.72 -5.34 15.30
CA THR A 17 -19.55 -6.12 14.08
C THR A 17 -18.96 -7.50 14.38
N ASP A 18 -17.92 -7.60 15.21
CA ASP A 18 -17.28 -8.88 15.59
C ASP A 18 -18.26 -9.81 16.31
N LYS A 19 -19.10 -9.26 17.19
CA LYS A 19 -20.14 -10.01 17.90
C LYS A 19 -21.18 -10.57 16.92
N ILE A 20 -21.67 -9.74 16.00
CA ILE A 20 -22.66 -10.14 15.00
C ILE A 20 -22.05 -11.17 14.04
N TYR A 21 -20.80 -10.95 13.59
CA TYR A 21 -20.05 -11.91 12.77
C TYR A 21 -20.01 -13.29 13.44
N SER A 22 -19.68 -13.35 14.73
CA SER A 22 -19.62 -14.61 15.49
C SER A 22 -20.97 -15.31 15.60
N GLN A 23 -22.07 -14.56 15.65
CA GLN A 23 -23.43 -15.11 15.66
C GLN A 23 -23.83 -15.64 14.27
N ILE A 24 -23.57 -14.88 13.20
CA ILE A 24 -23.86 -15.30 11.83
C ILE A 24 -23.03 -16.53 11.48
N ARG A 25 -21.73 -16.54 11.80
CA ARG A 25 -20.82 -17.65 11.50
C ARG A 25 -21.30 -18.99 12.07
N LYS A 26 -22.00 -19.00 13.20
CA LYS A 26 -22.58 -20.23 13.80
C LYS A 26 -23.75 -20.80 13.00
N LYS A 27 -24.49 -19.95 12.26
CA LYS A 27 -25.70 -20.34 11.52
C LYS A 27 -25.48 -20.43 10.02
N ALA A 28 -24.68 -19.52 9.46
CA ALA A 28 -24.38 -19.38 8.04
C ALA A 28 -22.93 -18.90 7.84
N PRO A 29 -21.95 -19.82 7.92
CA PRO A 29 -20.52 -19.49 7.81
C PRO A 29 -20.17 -18.69 6.54
N GLU A 30 -20.72 -19.08 5.39
CA GLU A 30 -20.46 -18.45 4.09
C GLU A 30 -20.96 -17.00 4.00
N ALA A 31 -22.02 -16.67 4.74
CA ALA A 31 -22.58 -15.32 4.79
C ALA A 31 -21.88 -14.42 5.82
N ALA A 32 -21.11 -14.98 6.75
CA ALA A 32 -20.55 -14.22 7.87
C ALA A 32 -19.61 -13.10 7.40
N ALA A 33 -18.82 -13.34 6.35
CA ALA A 33 -17.85 -12.36 5.86
C ALA A 33 -18.50 -11.04 5.38
N TYR A 34 -19.79 -11.04 5.00
CA TYR A 34 -20.48 -9.86 4.47
C TYR A 34 -20.69 -8.75 5.50
N ILE A 35 -20.68 -9.05 6.81
CA ILE A 35 -20.83 -8.02 7.84
C ILE A 35 -19.50 -7.33 8.18
N LEU A 36 -18.36 -7.92 7.79
CA LEU A 36 -17.05 -7.35 8.09
C LEU A 36 -16.84 -6.05 7.33
N THR A 37 -16.43 -5.00 8.05
CA THR A 37 -16.14 -3.69 7.46
C THR A 37 -14.78 -3.67 6.76
N ASN A 38 -14.56 -2.68 5.89
CA ASN A 38 -13.27 -2.45 5.23
C ASN A 38 -12.09 -2.22 6.19
N ALA A 39 -12.35 -1.91 7.46
CA ALA A 39 -11.30 -1.74 8.46
C ALA A 39 -10.81 -3.07 9.07
N HIS A 40 -11.52 -4.18 8.84
CA HIS A 40 -11.07 -5.49 9.30
C HIS A 40 -9.86 -5.94 8.48
N ARG A 41 -8.81 -6.37 9.19
CA ARG A 41 -7.56 -6.77 8.56
C ARG A 41 -7.76 -8.05 7.77
N LYS A 42 -7.36 -8.02 6.50
CA LYS A 42 -7.29 -9.19 5.63
C LYS A 42 -5.84 -9.50 5.33
N ARG A 43 -5.50 -10.79 5.36
CA ARG A 43 -4.18 -11.25 4.89
C ARG A 43 -4.28 -11.50 3.39
N VAL A 44 -3.33 -10.95 2.64
CA VAL A 44 -3.26 -11.10 1.19
C VAL A 44 -1.89 -11.68 0.86
N LEU A 45 -1.90 -12.78 0.11
CA LEU A 45 -0.70 -13.33 -0.52
C LEU A 45 -0.68 -12.83 -1.97
N MET A 46 0.41 -12.18 -2.37
CA MET A 46 0.56 -11.59 -3.70
C MET A 46 1.94 -11.93 -4.25
N LYS A 47 1.99 -12.25 -5.54
CA LYS A 47 3.23 -12.41 -6.32
C LYS A 47 3.23 -11.32 -7.39
N LEU A 48 4.35 -10.61 -7.50
CA LEU A 48 4.56 -9.57 -8.50
C LEU A 48 5.92 -9.78 -9.16
N ASN A 49 5.99 -9.63 -10.48
CA ASN A 49 7.26 -9.44 -11.18
C ASN A 49 7.71 -7.96 -11.09
N ALA A 50 8.91 -7.66 -11.57
CA ALA A 50 9.47 -6.30 -11.52
C ALA A 50 8.59 -5.28 -12.26
N ARG A 51 8.08 -5.62 -13.45
CA ARG A 51 7.22 -4.72 -14.24
C ARG A 51 5.91 -4.42 -13.51
N GLU A 52 5.28 -5.42 -12.93
CA GLU A 52 4.07 -5.24 -12.11
C GLU A 52 4.35 -4.39 -10.88
N MET A 53 5.52 -4.55 -10.25
CA MET A 53 5.95 -3.72 -9.13
C MET A 53 6.11 -2.25 -9.54
N TYR A 54 6.63 -1.97 -10.73
CA TYR A 54 6.65 -0.62 -11.30
C TYR A 54 5.24 -0.06 -11.50
N HIS A 55 4.33 -0.84 -12.10
CA HIS A 55 2.96 -0.40 -12.30
C HIS A 55 2.23 -0.13 -10.99
N LEU A 56 2.44 -0.98 -9.97
CA LEU A 56 1.89 -0.80 -8.63
C LEU A 56 2.44 0.49 -8.00
N ALA A 57 3.76 0.67 -7.99
CA ALA A 57 4.43 1.87 -7.48
C ALA A 57 3.87 3.14 -8.14
N ARG A 58 3.73 3.12 -9.46
CA ARG A 58 3.27 4.26 -10.26
C ARG A 58 1.86 4.73 -9.88
N LEU A 59 0.99 3.83 -9.41
CA LEU A 59 -0.39 4.14 -9.07
C LEU A 59 -0.62 4.29 -7.56
N ARG A 60 0.16 3.58 -6.74
CA ARG A 60 -0.12 3.43 -5.31
C ARG A 60 0.89 4.13 -4.42
N ALA A 61 2.13 4.36 -4.88
CA ALA A 61 3.12 5.15 -4.17
C ALA A 61 3.08 6.64 -4.56
N ASP A 62 1.91 7.15 -4.95
CA ASP A 62 1.69 8.53 -5.42
C ASP A 62 1.07 9.38 -4.31
N ALA A 63 1.40 10.68 -4.25
CA ALA A 63 0.85 11.62 -3.29
C ALA A 63 -0.69 11.63 -3.23
N HIS A 64 -1.36 11.39 -4.36
CA HIS A 64 -2.83 11.39 -4.46
C HIS A 64 -3.46 10.06 -4.05
N ALA A 65 -2.68 9.00 -3.86
CA ALA A 65 -3.19 7.71 -3.40
C ALA A 65 -3.60 7.78 -1.92
N GLN A 66 -4.56 6.93 -1.53
CA GLN A 66 -4.93 6.77 -0.13
C GLN A 66 -3.69 6.42 0.71
N TRP A 67 -3.47 7.18 1.78
CA TRP A 67 -2.24 7.11 2.58
C TRP A 67 -1.86 5.69 3.04
N ASP A 68 -2.85 4.84 3.32
CA ASP A 68 -2.62 3.47 3.80
C ASP A 68 -2.00 2.56 2.72
N ILE A 69 -2.56 2.58 1.49
CA ILE A 69 -2.00 1.80 0.38
C ILE A 69 -0.67 2.39 -0.11
N ARG A 70 -0.47 3.71 0.04
CA ARG A 70 0.80 4.38 -0.24
C ARG A 70 1.90 3.87 0.66
N ASN A 71 1.70 3.92 1.98
CA ASN A 71 2.67 3.44 2.95
C ASN A 71 2.98 1.94 2.79
N LEU A 72 1.96 1.13 2.47
CA LEU A 72 2.15 -0.29 2.17
C LEU A 72 3.05 -0.48 0.94
N THR A 73 2.74 0.22 -0.16
CA THR A 73 3.48 0.10 -1.43
C THR A 73 4.92 0.58 -1.29
N GLU A 74 5.15 1.69 -0.57
CA GLU A 74 6.51 2.19 -0.26
C GLU A 74 7.32 1.17 0.56
N SER A 75 6.68 0.52 1.53
CA SER A 75 7.31 -0.53 2.33
C SER A 75 7.67 -1.75 1.49
N MET A 76 6.80 -2.13 0.55
CA MET A 76 7.08 -3.19 -0.42
C MET A 76 8.26 -2.81 -1.33
N LEU A 77 8.28 -1.58 -1.85
CA LEU A 77 9.37 -1.06 -2.70
C LEU A 77 10.71 -1.08 -1.99
N LYS A 78 10.75 -0.67 -0.71
CA LYS A 78 11.96 -0.69 0.09
C LYS A 78 12.58 -2.09 0.12
N LYS A 79 11.77 -3.10 0.48
CA LYS A 79 12.21 -4.52 0.51
C LYS A 79 12.58 -5.04 -0.87
N ALA A 80 11.85 -4.66 -1.91
CA ALA A 80 12.14 -5.11 -3.27
C ALA A 80 13.46 -4.53 -3.80
N ARG A 81 13.78 -3.26 -3.47
CA ARG A 81 15.05 -2.61 -3.82
C ARG A 81 16.25 -3.21 -3.09
N GLU A 82 16.07 -3.76 -1.88
CA GLU A 82 17.14 -4.50 -1.19
C GLU A 82 17.58 -5.73 -1.99
N LEU A 83 16.67 -6.36 -2.75
CA LEU A 83 16.95 -7.56 -3.57
C LEU A 83 17.31 -7.23 -5.01
N MET A 84 16.70 -6.21 -5.60
CA MET A 84 16.86 -5.84 -7.02
C MET A 84 17.11 -4.33 -7.16
N PRO A 85 18.24 -3.81 -6.66
CA PRO A 85 18.49 -2.38 -6.58
C PRO A 85 18.51 -1.70 -7.95
N LEU A 86 19.25 -2.26 -8.91
CA LEU A 86 19.36 -1.71 -10.27
C LEU A 86 18.03 -1.78 -11.01
N THR A 87 17.35 -2.94 -10.96
CA THR A 87 16.07 -3.14 -11.65
C THR A 87 15.00 -2.19 -11.14
N LEU A 88 14.95 -1.88 -9.85
CA LEU A 88 13.90 -1.08 -9.22
C LEU A 88 14.35 0.35 -8.86
N THR A 89 15.47 0.81 -9.39
CA THR A 89 16.06 2.11 -9.06
C THR A 89 15.07 3.26 -9.30
N LEU A 90 14.32 3.20 -10.40
CA LEU A 90 13.35 4.24 -10.78
C LEU A 90 11.90 3.90 -10.40
N ALA A 91 11.66 2.83 -9.65
CA ALA A 91 10.30 2.42 -9.27
C ALA A 91 9.74 3.37 -8.20
N CYS A 92 8.83 4.27 -8.59
CA CYS A 92 8.23 5.29 -7.72
C CYS A 92 6.84 5.74 -8.21
N GLY A 93 6.17 6.57 -7.40
CA GLY A 93 4.94 7.30 -7.79
C GLY A 93 5.16 8.23 -8.99
N LYS A 94 4.08 8.70 -9.63
CA LYS A 94 4.19 9.62 -10.79
C LYS A 94 4.78 10.95 -10.35
N ASP A 95 4.26 11.46 -9.24
CA ASP A 95 4.70 12.68 -8.57
C ASP A 95 6.21 12.79 -8.32
N SER A 96 6.87 11.67 -8.02
CA SER A 96 8.27 11.63 -7.59
C SER A 96 9.25 11.20 -8.69
N PHE A 97 8.78 10.96 -9.91
CA PHE A 97 9.61 10.39 -10.97
C PHE A 97 10.73 11.31 -11.42
N GLU A 98 10.40 12.57 -11.71
CA GLU A 98 11.36 13.53 -12.24
C GLU A 98 12.49 13.78 -11.23
N SER A 99 12.14 14.00 -9.96
CA SER A 99 13.12 14.21 -8.90
C SER A 99 14.01 12.98 -8.67
N LEU A 100 13.45 11.78 -8.73
CA LEU A 100 14.21 10.54 -8.60
C LEU A 100 15.14 10.31 -9.81
N TYR A 101 14.64 10.55 -11.03
CA TYR A 101 15.41 10.42 -12.25
C TYR A 101 16.62 11.35 -12.26
N GLN A 102 16.44 12.63 -11.94
CA GLN A 102 17.53 13.60 -11.88
C GLN A 102 18.58 13.21 -10.82
N LYS A 103 18.13 12.72 -9.66
CA LYS A 103 19.03 12.27 -8.58
C LYS A 103 19.85 11.05 -8.97
N THR A 104 19.26 10.12 -9.71
CA THR A 104 19.91 8.85 -10.05
C THR A 104 20.76 8.95 -11.30
N LEU A 105 20.20 9.46 -12.40
CA LEU A 105 20.81 9.42 -13.74
C LEU A 105 21.24 10.82 -14.23
N GLY A 106 20.62 11.88 -13.72
CA GLY A 106 20.97 13.26 -14.08
C GLY A 106 22.37 13.71 -13.63
N ALA A 107 22.97 13.03 -12.65
CA ALA A 107 24.34 13.29 -12.20
C ALA A 107 25.42 12.74 -13.18
N GLU A 108 25.12 11.68 -13.94
CA GLU A 108 26.06 11.04 -14.86
C GLU A 108 26.02 11.62 -16.28
N GLY A 109 24.92 12.27 -16.67
CA GLY A 109 24.70 12.79 -18.03
C GLY A 109 25.44 14.08 -18.43
N ARG A 110 26.28 14.67 -17.55
CA ARG A 110 27.04 15.91 -17.84
C ARG A 110 28.55 15.72 -18.07
N GLN A 111 29.10 14.52 -17.96
CA GLN A 111 30.53 14.26 -18.23
C GLN A 111 30.81 13.79 -19.68
N GLY A 112 29.81 13.78 -20.57
CA GLY A 112 29.93 13.26 -21.94
C GLY A 112 29.55 14.26 -23.03
N LYS A 113 29.86 15.55 -22.88
CA LYS A 113 29.89 16.49 -24.02
C LYS A 113 31.31 17.03 -24.17
N SER A 114 31.94 16.54 -25.25
CA SER A 114 33.22 16.97 -25.80
C SER A 114 33.27 18.46 -26.10
#